data_AF-A0A7R9MPY5-F1
#
_entry.id   AF-A0A7R9MPY5-F1
#
_cell.length_a   1.000
_cell.length_b   1.000
_cell.length_c   1.000
_cell.angle_alpha   90.00
_cell.angle_beta   90.00
_cell.angle_gamma   90.00
#
_symmetry.space_group_name_H-M   'P 1'
#
loop_
_entity.id
_entity.type
_entity.pdbx_description
1 polymer ?
#
loop_
_entity_poly.entity_id
_entity_poly.type
_entity_poly.pdbx_seq_one_letter_code
_entity_poly.pdbx_strand_id
1 'polypeptide(L)'
;MGATNRPQELDDAALRRFSKRIYISLPDYETRITLLEKLMRKQNNPLSRRELGQLAAQTEGYSGSDLTNLAKDAALGPIREMEIEQVKHCNPNRMRPINVDDFKQSLKRIRKSVADSTLQQYYDWNQQFGDISL
;
A
#
# COMPACT_ATOMS: atom_id res chain seq x y z
N MET A 1 -11.09 19.82 -8.30
CA MET A 1 -10.14 19.12 -7.41
C MET A 1 -9.02 18.57 -8.28
N GLY A 2 -7.76 18.78 -7.90
CA GLY A 2 -6.58 18.30 -8.65
C GLY A 2 -5.66 17.48 -7.75
N ALA A 3 -4.81 16.63 -8.34
CA ALA A 3 -3.83 15.81 -7.64
C ALA A 3 -2.52 15.77 -8.43
N THR A 4 -1.38 15.79 -7.76
CA THR A 4 -0.05 15.71 -8.38
C THR A 4 0.96 15.06 -7.43
N ASN A 5 1.90 14.30 -7.99
CA ASN A 5 3.07 13.77 -7.28
C ASN A 5 4.32 14.64 -7.51
N ARG A 6 4.18 15.77 -8.22
CA ARG A 6 5.25 16.72 -8.53
C ARG A 6 4.79 18.16 -8.29
N PRO A 7 4.46 18.52 -7.04
CA PRO A 7 3.91 19.83 -6.74
C PRO A 7 4.86 20.99 -7.05
N GLN A 8 6.18 20.74 -7.03
CA GLN A 8 7.23 21.68 -7.41
C GLN A 8 7.27 22.05 -8.91
N GLU A 9 6.60 21.28 -9.78
CA GLU A 9 6.52 21.60 -11.21
C GLU A 9 5.38 22.57 -11.54
N LEU A 10 4.55 22.93 -10.56
CA LEU A 10 3.47 23.90 -10.74
C LEU A 10 3.99 25.33 -10.65
N ASP A 11 3.68 26.15 -11.65
CA ASP A 11 4.00 27.57 -11.64
C ASP A 11 3.11 28.37 -10.67
N ASP A 12 3.52 29.60 -10.37
CA ASP A 12 2.77 30.50 -9.48
C ASP A 12 1.34 30.77 -9.96
N ALA A 13 1.11 30.79 -11.27
CA ALA A 13 -0.20 31.08 -11.85
C ALA A 13 -1.18 29.92 -11.63
N ALA A 14 -0.71 28.67 -11.68
CA ALA A 14 -1.44 27.48 -11.33
C ALA A 14 -1.67 27.42 -9.82
N LEU A 15 -0.63 27.65 -9.01
CA LEU A 15 -0.71 27.62 -7.55
C LEU A 15 -1.76 28.62 -7.00
N ARG A 16 -1.88 29.82 -7.59
CA ARG A 16 -2.91 30.80 -7.23
C ARG A 16 -4.34 30.30 -7.44
N ARG A 17 -4.57 29.36 -8.37
CA ARG A 17 -5.89 28.75 -8.62
C ARG A 17 -6.24 27.65 -7.61
N PHE A 18 -5.25 27.15 -6.87
CA PHE A 18 -5.42 26.14 -5.83
C PHE A 18 -5.28 26.77 -4.44
N SER A 19 -6.35 27.44 -4.00
CA SER A 19 -6.37 28.14 -2.70
C SER A 19 -6.14 27.22 -1.49
N LYS A 20 -6.59 25.96 -1.57
CA LYS A 20 -6.30 24.90 -0.59
C LYS A 20 -5.38 23.84 -1.18
N ARG A 21 -4.33 23.49 -0.44
CA ARG A 21 -3.30 22.52 -0.83
C ARG A 21 -3.09 21.57 0.34
N ILE A 22 -3.61 20.36 0.22
CA ILE A 22 -3.58 19.35 1.30
C ILE A 22 -2.51 18.33 0.97
N TYR A 23 -1.56 18.14 1.88
CA TYR A 23 -0.60 17.04 1.77
C TYR A 23 -1.25 15.71 2.18
N ILE A 24 -1.16 14.73 1.27
CA ILE A 24 -1.62 13.37 1.52
C ILE A 24 -0.38 12.53 1.85
N SER A 25 -0.18 12.24 3.14
CA SER A 25 0.96 11.48 3.62
C SER A 25 0.86 10.00 3.30
N LEU A 26 1.99 9.29 3.47
CA LEU A 26 1.96 7.83 3.53
C LEU A 26 1.11 7.35 4.72
N PRO A 27 0.53 6.13 4.64
CA PRO A 27 -0.28 5.58 5.72
C PRO A 27 0.57 5.27 6.96
N ASP A 28 0.08 5.70 8.12
CA ASP A 28 0.62 5.31 9.42
C ASP A 28 0.32 3.84 9.76
N TYR A 29 0.80 3.36 10.91
CA TYR A 29 0.67 1.97 11.32
C TYR A 29 -0.79 1.47 11.33
N GLU A 30 -1.71 2.18 12.00
CA GLU A 30 -3.12 1.78 12.09
C GLU A 30 -3.84 1.88 10.73
N THR A 31 -3.49 2.88 9.92
CA THR A 31 -3.99 3.00 8.55
C THR A 31 -3.54 1.81 7.71
N ARG A 32 -2.29 1.36 7.83
CA ARG A 32 -1.79 0.16 7.13
C ARG A 32 -2.53 -1.10 7.57
N ILE A 33 -2.81 -1.28 8.87
CA ILE A 33 -3.66 -2.39 9.36
C ILE A 33 -5.02 -2.34 8.67
N THR A 34 -5.69 -1.19 8.70
CA THR A 34 -7.02 -0.99 8.12
C THR A 34 -7.03 -1.25 6.62
N LEU A 35 -5.98 -0.83 5.89
CA LEU A 35 -5.84 -1.08 4.46
C LEU A 35 -5.66 -2.57 4.17
N LEU A 36 -4.76 -3.25 4.89
CA LEU A 36 -4.54 -4.69 4.74
C LEU A 36 -5.81 -5.49 5.05
N GLU A 37 -6.54 -5.15 6.12
CA GLU A 37 -7.83 -5.75 6.46
C GLU A 37 -8.84 -5.59 5.32
N LYS A 38 -9.00 -4.38 4.80
CA LYS A 38 -9.89 -4.11 3.66
C LYS A 38 -9.53 -4.90 2.41
N LEU A 39 -8.23 -5.04 2.12
CA LEU A 39 -7.75 -5.82 0.98
C LEU A 39 -8.06 -7.32 1.16
N MET A 40 -7.95 -7.82 2.39
CA MET A 40 -8.22 -9.22 2.74
C MET A 40 -9.72 -9.56 2.84
N ARG A 41 -10.61 -8.57 2.89
CA ARG A 41 -12.07 -8.78 2.90
C ARG A 41 -12.58 -9.62 1.73
N LYS A 42 -11.97 -9.48 0.55
CA LYS A 42 -12.33 -10.28 -0.64
C LYS A 42 -11.82 -11.73 -0.57
N GLN A 43 -11.01 -12.06 0.43
CA GLN A 43 -10.38 -13.36 0.65
C GLN A 43 -10.89 -14.02 1.94
N ASN A 44 -12.09 -13.62 2.39
CA ASN A 44 -12.72 -14.08 3.63
C ASN A 44 -11.93 -13.78 4.91
N ASN A 45 -11.15 -12.69 4.93
CA ASN A 45 -10.39 -12.24 6.11
C ASN A 45 -9.59 -13.37 6.79
N PRO A 46 -8.62 -13.99 6.08
CA PRO A 46 -7.94 -15.17 6.59
C PRO A 46 -6.88 -14.84 7.66
N LEU A 47 -6.61 -13.56 7.89
CA LEU A 47 -5.62 -13.06 8.84
C LEU A 47 -6.30 -12.39 10.04
N SER A 48 -5.82 -12.71 11.23
CA SER A 48 -6.21 -12.04 12.47
C SER A 48 -5.65 -10.62 12.55
N ARG A 49 -6.27 -9.77 13.38
CA ARG A 49 -5.78 -8.39 13.62
C ARG A 49 -4.33 -8.36 14.13
N ARG A 50 -3.92 -9.35 14.92
CA ARG A 50 -2.53 -9.49 15.40
C ARG A 50 -1.56 -9.71 14.24
N GLU A 51 -1.91 -10.57 13.30
CA GLU A 51 -1.10 -10.85 12.11
C GLU A 51 -1.04 -9.64 11.17
N LEU A 52 -2.17 -8.94 10.99
CA LEU A 52 -2.19 -7.67 10.25
C LEU A 52 -1.27 -6.62 10.90
N GLY A 53 -1.23 -6.56 12.24
CA GLY A 53 -0.31 -5.71 12.98
C GLY A 53 1.16 -6.06 12.76
N GLN A 54 1.50 -7.35 12.66
CA GLN A 54 2.87 -7.79 12.33
C GLN A 54 3.27 -7.41 10.90
N LEU A 55 2.33 -7.49 9.95
CA LEU A 55 2.56 -7.06 8.57
C LEU A 55 2.70 -5.54 8.48
N ALA A 56 1.84 -4.78 9.16
CA ALA A 56 1.91 -3.33 9.19
C ALA A 56 3.24 -2.81 9.77
N ALA A 57 3.83 -3.52 10.73
CA ALA A 57 5.15 -3.19 11.28
C ALA A 57 6.28 -3.40 10.25
N GLN A 58 6.16 -4.41 9.38
CA GLN A 58 7.16 -4.72 8.34
C GLN A 58 7.01 -3.86 7.07
N THR A 59 5.90 -3.13 6.92
CA THR A 59 5.59 -2.32 5.75
C THR A 59 5.66 -0.81 6.04
N GLU A 60 6.53 -0.40 6.95
CA GLU A 60 6.81 1.03 7.16
C GLU A 60 7.31 1.68 5.86
N GLY A 61 6.79 2.88 5.56
CA GLY A 61 7.10 3.61 4.33
C GLY A 61 6.40 3.07 3.07
N TYR A 62 5.53 2.06 3.18
CA TYR A 62 4.73 1.60 2.03
C TYR A 62 3.58 2.57 1.75
N SER A 63 3.39 2.87 0.47
CA SER A 63 2.18 3.54 -0.02
C SER A 63 0.97 2.60 -0.04
N GLY A 64 -0.23 3.15 -0.22
CA GLY A 64 -1.44 2.34 -0.41
C GLY A 64 -1.34 1.41 -1.64
N SER A 65 -0.69 1.86 -2.72
CA SER A 65 -0.42 1.03 -3.89
C SER A 65 0.58 -0.09 -3.59
N ASP A 66 1.62 0.17 -2.78
CA ASP A 66 2.58 -0.87 -2.41
C ASP A 66 1.90 -1.98 -1.60
N LEU A 67 1.05 -1.62 -0.62
CA LEU A 67 0.26 -2.58 0.15
C LEU A 67 -0.72 -3.36 -0.72
N THR A 68 -1.34 -2.70 -1.70
CA THR A 68 -2.24 -3.36 -2.65
C THR A 68 -1.49 -4.38 -3.50
N ASN A 69 -0.30 -4.03 -4.00
CA ASN A 69 0.53 -4.92 -4.78
C ASN A 69 1.08 -6.07 -3.93
N LEU A 70 1.46 -5.80 -2.68
CA LEU A 70 1.87 -6.82 -1.71
C LEU A 70 0.75 -7.83 -1.46
N ALA A 71 -0.47 -7.36 -1.20
CA ALA A 71 -1.64 -8.22 -0.98
C ALA A 71 -1.99 -9.06 -2.22
N LYS A 72 -1.90 -8.47 -3.42
CA LYS A 72 -2.09 -9.20 -4.69
C LYS A 72 -1.03 -10.29 -4.89
N ASP A 73 0.23 -9.98 -4.62
CA ASP A 73 1.33 -10.95 -4.74
C ASP A 73 1.18 -12.09 -3.72
N ALA A 74 0.78 -11.77 -2.48
CA ALA A 74 0.52 -12.75 -1.44
C ALA A 74 -0.68 -13.65 -1.78
N ALA A 75 -1.72 -13.12 -2.42
CA ALA A 75 -2.86 -13.90 -2.88
C ALA A 75 -2.51 -14.95 -3.95
N LEU A 76 -1.37 -14.80 -4.63
CA LEU A 76 -0.85 -15.81 -5.55
C LEU A 76 -0.03 -16.90 -4.83
N GLY A 77 0.26 -16.75 -3.54
CA GLY A 77 0.99 -17.71 -2.73
C GLY A 77 0.45 -19.14 -2.83
N PRO A 78 -0.85 -19.38 -2.55
CA PRO A 78 -1.46 -20.70 -2.71
C PRO A 78 -1.29 -21.29 -4.11
N ILE A 79 -1.38 -20.48 -5.16
CA ILE A 79 -1.26 -20.92 -6.55
C ILE A 79 0.19 -21.31 -6.88
N ARG A 80 1.18 -20.59 -6.33
CA ARG A 80 2.61 -20.83 -6.58
C ARG A 80 3.13 -22.15 -5.99
N GLU A 81 2.40 -22.73 -5.05
CA GLU A 81 2.72 -24.02 -4.44
C GLU A 81 2.16 -25.21 -5.24
N MET A 82 1.27 -24.97 -6.20
CA MET A 82 0.63 -26.01 -7.00
C MET A 82 1.50 -26.41 -8.19
N GLU A 83 1.43 -27.68 -8.58
CA GLU A 83 2.01 -28.13 -9.85
C GLU A 83 1.20 -27.59 -11.04
N ILE A 84 1.84 -27.40 -12.20
CA ILE A 84 1.21 -26.83 -13.39
C ILE A 84 -0.07 -27.59 -13.80
N GLU A 85 -0.04 -28.92 -13.72
CA GLU A 85 -1.21 -29.75 -14.05
C GLU A 85 -2.35 -29.64 -13.02
N GLN A 86 -2.02 -29.36 -11.76
CA GLN A 86 -3.00 -29.10 -10.71
C GLN A 86 -3.64 -27.72 -10.88
N VAL A 87 -2.92 -26.72 -11.38
CA VAL A 87 -3.47 -25.38 -11.65
C VAL A 87 -4.56 -25.44 -12.72
N LYS A 88 -4.36 -26.21 -13.80
CA LYS A 88 -5.34 -26.36 -14.90
C LYS A 88 -6.68 -26.91 -14.43
N HIS A 89 -6.67 -27.81 -13.45
CA HIS A 89 -7.85 -28.46 -12.90
C HIS A 89 -8.20 -27.97 -11.49
N CYS A 90 -7.63 -26.83 -11.09
CA CYS A 90 -7.80 -26.31 -9.74
C CYS A 90 -9.26 -25.92 -9.50
N ASN A 91 -9.85 -26.47 -8.44
CA ASN A 91 -11.10 -25.96 -7.92
C ASN A 91 -10.78 -24.81 -6.95
N PRO A 92 -11.22 -23.57 -7.23
CA PRO A 92 -10.93 -22.42 -6.37
C PRO A 92 -11.34 -22.63 -4.91
N ASN A 93 -12.37 -23.45 -4.65
CA ASN A 93 -12.85 -23.74 -3.29
C ASN A 93 -11.96 -24.72 -2.52
N ARG A 94 -10.98 -25.35 -3.18
CA ARG A 94 -10.02 -26.27 -2.54
C ARG A 94 -8.65 -25.62 -2.30
N MET A 95 -8.46 -24.37 -2.70
CA MET A 95 -7.22 -23.65 -2.41
C MET A 95 -7.13 -23.34 -0.92
N ARG A 96 -5.94 -23.48 -0.35
CA ARG A 96 -5.69 -23.05 1.03
C ARG A 96 -5.90 -21.54 1.16
N PRO A 97 -6.35 -21.05 2.32
CA PRO A 97 -6.41 -19.61 2.56
C PRO A 97 -5.01 -18.98 2.55
N ILE A 98 -4.97 -17.67 2.30
CA ILE A 98 -3.77 -16.85 2.38
C ILE A 98 -3.33 -16.78 3.85
N ASN A 99 -2.04 -16.93 4.12
CA ASN A 99 -1.48 -16.84 5.46
C ASN A 99 -0.35 -15.79 5.54
N VAL A 100 0.22 -15.58 6.73
CA VAL A 100 1.29 -14.60 6.95
C VAL A 100 2.56 -14.92 6.16
N ASP A 101 2.86 -16.20 5.92
CA ASP A 101 4.07 -16.59 5.21
C ASP A 101 4.00 -16.22 3.73
N ASP A 102 2.81 -16.23 3.11
CA ASP A 102 2.59 -15.68 1.77
C ASP A 102 3.02 -14.22 1.67
N PHE A 103 2.67 -13.42 2.69
CA PHE A 103 3.07 -12.02 2.78
C PHE A 103 4.57 -11.88 3.01
N LYS A 104 5.18 -12.68 3.90
CA LYS A 104 6.64 -12.66 4.13
C LYS A 104 7.43 -12.98 2.86
N GLN A 105 6.96 -13.92 2.04
CA GLN A 105 7.60 -14.21 0.76
C GLN A 105 7.40 -13.06 -0.23
N SER A 106 6.23 -12.43 -0.22
CA SER A 106 5.90 -11.30 -1.09
C SER A 106 6.71 -10.04 -0.74
N LEU A 107 6.99 -9.79 0.54
CA LEU A 107 7.85 -8.70 1.02
C LEU A 107 9.31 -8.76 0.49
N LYS A 108 9.76 -9.93 0.02
CA LYS A 108 11.08 -10.06 -0.62
C LYS A 108 11.08 -9.46 -2.02
N ARG A 109 9.94 -9.48 -2.71
CA ARG A 109 9.77 -9.05 -4.11
C ARG A 109 9.18 -7.64 -4.22
N ILE A 110 8.21 -7.32 -3.36
CA ILE A 110 7.55 -6.03 -3.34
C ILE A 110 8.27 -5.15 -2.32
N ARG A 111 8.74 -3.97 -2.76
CA ARG A 111 9.46 -2.99 -1.93
C ARG A 111 8.70 -1.67 -1.90
N LYS A 112 9.00 -0.81 -0.91
CA LYS A 112 8.45 0.57 -0.88
C LYS A 112 8.82 1.30 -2.17
N SER A 113 7.85 1.98 -2.78
CA SER A 113 8.05 2.69 -4.05
C SER A 113 8.49 4.15 -3.89
N VAL A 114 8.36 4.70 -2.68
CA VAL A 114 8.72 6.09 -2.39
C VAL A 114 10.01 6.12 -1.58
N ALA A 115 11.00 6.87 -2.08
CA ALA A 115 12.27 7.09 -1.39
C ALA A 115 12.12 8.14 -0.28
N ASP A 116 12.93 8.04 0.76
CA ASP A 116 12.86 8.96 1.91
C ASP A 116 13.24 10.40 1.52
N SER A 117 14.14 10.56 0.54
CA SER A 117 14.48 11.87 -0.03
C SER A 117 13.29 12.52 -0.73
N THR A 118 12.45 11.73 -1.41
CA THR A 118 11.22 12.23 -2.04
C THR A 118 10.19 12.63 -1.00
N LEU A 119 10.07 11.88 0.10
CA LEU A 119 9.20 12.26 1.22
C LEU A 119 9.63 13.58 1.85
N GLN A 120 10.93 13.79 2.01
CA GLN A 120 11.45 15.06 2.52
C GLN A 120 11.08 16.23 1.58
N GLN A 121 11.22 16.06 0.26
CA GLN A 121 10.81 17.07 -0.70
C GLN A 121 9.32 17.42 -0.59
N TYR A 122 8.45 16.43 -0.38
CA TYR A 122 7.03 16.67 -0.16
C TYR A 122 6.76 17.41 1.14
N TYR A 123 7.46 17.06 2.22
CA TYR A 123 7.36 17.75 3.50
C TYR A 123 7.77 19.22 3.39
N ASP A 124 8.93 19.49 2.79
CA ASP A 124 9.47 20.84 2.63
C ASP A 124 8.53 21.70 1.78
N TRP A 125 8.00 21.15 0.69
CA TRP A 125 7.03 21.84 -0.16
C TRP A 125 5.73 22.14 0.60
N ASN A 126 5.24 21.18 1.40
CA ASN A 126 4.05 21.37 2.21
C ASN A 126 4.22 22.45 3.30
N GLN A 127 5.40 22.55 3.93
CA GLN A 127 5.67 23.63 4.89
C GLN A 127 5.61 25.01 4.24
N GLN A 128 6.00 25.13 2.97
CA GLN A 128 6.02 26.41 2.25
C GLN A 128 4.66 26.79 1.65
N PHE A 129 3.92 25.83 1.09
CA PHE A 129 2.74 26.10 0.26
C PHE A 129 1.47 25.38 0.73
N GLY A 130 1.59 24.46 1.67
CA GLY A 130 0.50 23.63 2.15
C GLY A 130 -0.42 24.32 3.14
N ASP A 131 -1.55 23.68 3.39
CA ASP A 131 -2.47 24.03 4.45
C ASP A 131 -2.01 23.36 5.76
N ILE A 132 -1.56 24.15 6.74
CA ILE A 132 -1.04 23.66 8.04
C ILE A 132 -2.19 23.52 9.07
N SER A 133 -3.43 23.82 8.68
CA SER A 133 -4.57 23.89 9.61
C SER A 133 -5.26 22.56 9.93
N LEU A 134 -4.56 21.42 9.84
CA LEU A 134 -5.08 20.08 10.15
C LEU A 134 -4.31 19.40 11.28
#